data_AF-A0A381DHF7-F1
#
_entry.id   AF-A0A381DHF7-F1
#
_cell.length_a   1.000
_cell.length_b   1.000
_cell.length_c   1.000
_cell.angle_alpha   90.00
_cell.angle_beta   90.00
_cell.angle_gamma   90.00
#
_symmetry.space_group_name_H-M   'P 1'
#
loop_
_entity.id
_entity.type
_entity.pdbx_description
1 polymer ?
#
loop_
_entity_poly.entity_id
_entity_poly.type
_entity_poly.pdbx_seq_one_letter_code
_entity_poly.pdbx_strand_id
1 'polypeptide(L)'
;MKKYLTINEAYIYSYKFLSDLYFQNLDDDLGGFLGGMSPEIWIGENAGDEDLYNQWIISASKISNSTKLTLKESFLIMIKFLNIQYELFDEIWAKNLSNEIASNKKYFKKWIKFEV
;
A
#
# COMPACT_ATOMS: atom_id res chain seq x y z
N MET A 1 -2.83 20.40 1.38
CA MET A 1 -2.18 19.09 1.58
C MET A 1 -2.28 18.67 3.04
N LYS A 2 -2.93 17.53 3.33
CA LYS A 2 -2.87 16.91 4.65
C LYS A 2 -1.42 16.45 4.88
N LYS A 3 -0.76 16.96 5.93
CA LYS A 3 0.64 16.61 6.23
C LYS A 3 0.80 15.20 6.79
N TYR A 4 -0.30 14.64 7.30
CA TYR A 4 -0.34 13.37 7.98
C TYR A 4 -1.58 12.58 7.57
N LEU A 5 -1.45 11.27 7.55
CA LEU A 5 -2.50 10.29 7.29
C LEU A 5 -2.68 9.43 8.55
N THR A 6 -3.90 8.97 8.82
CA THR A 6 -4.08 7.82 9.72
C THR A 6 -3.61 6.53 9.03
N ILE A 7 -3.54 5.43 9.77
CA ILE A 7 -3.18 4.12 9.20
C ILE A 7 -4.18 3.69 8.12
N ASN A 8 -5.48 3.90 8.35
CA ASN A 8 -6.53 3.57 7.38
C ASN A 8 -6.48 4.50 6.16
N GLU A 9 -6.24 5.80 6.36
CA GLU A 9 -6.08 6.73 5.25
C GLU A 9 -4.86 6.37 4.38
N ALA A 10 -3.75 5.97 5.01
CA ALA A 10 -2.57 5.50 4.31
C ALA A 10 -2.81 4.17 3.57
N TYR A 11 -3.66 3.28 4.10
CA TYR A 11 -4.08 2.06 3.41
C TYR A 11 -4.88 2.40 2.14
N ILE A 12 -5.93 3.21 2.26
CA ILE A 12 -6.77 3.63 1.12
C ILE A 12 -5.92 4.38 0.08
N TYR A 13 -4.99 5.21 0.54
CA TYR A 13 -4.08 5.93 -0.34
C TYR A 13 -3.13 5.00 -1.09
N SER A 14 -2.62 3.97 -0.42
CA SER A 14 -1.82 2.91 -1.02
C SER A 14 -2.62 2.15 -2.08
N TYR A 15 -3.88 1.78 -1.78
CA TYR A 15 -4.77 1.14 -2.74
C TYR A 15 -4.91 1.97 -4.01
N LYS A 16 -5.29 3.26 -3.86
CA LYS A 16 -5.46 4.16 -5.01
C LYS A 16 -4.18 4.29 -5.83
N PHE A 17 -3.04 4.45 -5.17
CA PHE A 17 -1.75 4.57 -5.85
C PHE A 17 -1.40 3.29 -6.64
N LEU A 18 -1.61 2.12 -6.06
CA LEU A 18 -1.34 0.83 -6.69
C LEU A 18 -2.34 0.52 -7.82
N SER A 19 -3.62 0.85 -7.66
CA SER A 19 -4.62 0.79 -8.74
C SER A 19 -4.23 1.66 -9.93
N ASP A 20 -3.72 2.86 -9.67
CA ASP A 20 -3.18 3.77 -10.66
C ASP A 20 -2.03 3.15 -11.46
N LEU A 21 -1.17 2.36 -10.82
CA LEU A 21 -0.08 1.63 -11.48
C LEU A 21 -0.62 0.43 -12.26
N TYR A 22 -1.59 -0.30 -11.70
CA TYR A 22 -2.27 -1.40 -12.38
C TYR A 22 -2.88 -0.92 -13.70
N PHE A 23 -3.62 0.18 -13.73
CA PHE A 23 -4.21 0.68 -14.98
C PHE A 23 -3.18 1.17 -16.02
N GLN A 24 -1.94 1.45 -15.60
CA GLN A 24 -0.86 1.83 -16.52
C GLN A 24 -0.19 0.61 -17.19
N ASN A 25 -0.14 -0.53 -16.49
CA ASN A 25 0.65 -1.69 -16.91
C ASN A 25 -0.17 -2.99 -17.11
N LEU A 26 -1.43 -3.03 -16.64
CA LEU A 26 -2.36 -4.17 -16.65
C LEU A 26 -1.72 -5.48 -16.18
N ASP A 27 -1.22 -5.49 -14.94
CA ASP A 27 -0.59 -6.65 -14.29
C ASP A 27 -1.63 -7.46 -13.49
N ASP A 28 -1.96 -8.67 -13.95
CA ASP A 28 -3.02 -9.51 -13.37
C ASP A 28 -2.76 -9.91 -11.91
N ASP A 29 -1.51 -10.12 -11.50
CA ASP A 29 -1.16 -10.47 -10.12
C ASP A 29 -1.45 -9.29 -9.18
N LEU A 30 -1.09 -8.07 -9.61
CA LEU A 30 -1.45 -6.85 -8.90
C LEU A 30 -2.98 -6.65 -8.87
N GLY A 31 -3.69 -7.03 -9.93
CA GLY A 31 -5.15 -6.96 -9.99
C GLY A 31 -5.83 -7.83 -8.93
N GLY A 32 -5.39 -9.07 -8.76
CA GLY A 32 -5.88 -9.96 -7.70
C GLY A 32 -5.63 -9.41 -6.30
N PHE A 33 -4.41 -8.91 -6.05
CA PHE A 33 -4.05 -8.26 -4.79
C PHE A 33 -4.91 -7.03 -4.47
N LEU A 34 -5.17 -6.18 -5.48
CA LEU A 34 -6.03 -5.02 -5.34
C LEU A 34 -7.49 -5.38 -5.03
N GLY A 35 -7.95 -6.54 -5.49
CA GLY A 35 -9.27 -7.07 -5.16
C GLY A 35 -9.45 -7.27 -3.64
N GLY A 36 -8.49 -7.92 -2.98
CA GLY A 36 -8.48 -8.08 -1.53
C GLY A 36 -8.27 -6.75 -0.78
N MET A 37 -7.51 -5.83 -1.37
CA MET A 37 -7.23 -4.53 -0.76
C MET A 37 -8.39 -3.52 -0.85
N SER A 38 -9.39 -3.80 -1.68
CA SER A 38 -10.39 -2.82 -2.10
C SER A 38 -11.17 -2.22 -0.91
N PRO A 39 -11.23 -0.89 -0.76
CA PRO A 39 -12.11 -0.23 0.20
C PRO A 39 -13.60 -0.51 -0.05
N GLU A 40 -13.98 -0.93 -1.26
CA GLU A 40 -15.40 -1.18 -1.62
C GLU A 40 -15.97 -2.43 -0.96
N ILE A 41 -15.12 -3.38 -0.56
CA ILE A 41 -15.54 -4.60 0.14
C ILE A 41 -15.60 -4.42 1.66
N TRP A 42 -15.36 -3.21 2.17
CA TRP A 42 -15.39 -2.94 3.61
C TRP A 42 -16.84 -2.90 4.14
N ILE A 43 -17.03 -3.42 5.36
CA ILE A 43 -18.32 -3.38 6.07
C ILE A 43 -18.15 -2.48 7.29
N GLY A 44 -18.63 -1.23 7.16
CA GLY A 44 -18.40 -0.20 8.17
C GLY A 44 -16.93 0.21 8.22
N GLU A 45 -16.29 0.03 9.38
CA GLU A 45 -14.85 0.33 9.56
C GLU A 45 -13.94 -0.89 9.35
N ASN A 46 -14.51 -2.06 9.04
CA ASN A 46 -13.78 -3.32 8.91
C ASN A 46 -13.43 -3.59 7.44
N ALA A 47 -12.18 -3.96 7.18
CA ALA A 47 -11.72 -4.39 5.87
C ALA A 47 -12.39 -5.69 5.44
N GLY A 48 -12.70 -5.83 4.15
CA GLY A 48 -13.33 -7.05 3.62
C GLY A 48 -12.38 -8.25 3.62
N ASP A 49 -11.07 -8.01 3.40
CA ASP A 49 -10.01 -8.99 3.64
C ASP A 49 -9.25 -8.61 4.92
N GLU A 50 -9.64 -9.25 6.03
CA GLU A 50 -9.09 -8.97 7.35
C GLU A 50 -7.62 -9.41 7.46
N ASP A 51 -7.25 -10.54 6.85
CA ASP A 51 -5.89 -11.06 6.90
C ASP A 51 -4.93 -10.12 6.17
N LEU A 52 -5.32 -9.66 4.98
CA LEU A 52 -4.54 -8.70 4.21
C LEU A 52 -4.43 -7.35 4.94
N TYR A 53 -5.50 -6.90 5.57
CA TYR A 53 -5.47 -5.68 6.38
C TYR A 53 -4.58 -5.82 7.62
N ASN A 54 -4.59 -6.97 8.30
CA ASN A 54 -3.71 -7.25 9.42
C ASN A 54 -2.23 -7.23 9.01
N GLN A 55 -1.89 -7.72 7.82
CA GLN A 55 -0.54 -7.60 7.26
C GLN A 55 -0.14 -6.12 7.02
N TRP A 56 -1.08 -5.27 6.62
CA TRP A 56 -0.86 -3.82 6.55
C TRP A 56 -0.59 -3.21 7.92
N ILE A 57 -1.38 -3.55 8.95
CA ILE A 57 -1.17 -3.07 10.33
C ILE A 57 0.20 -3.52 10.87
N ILE A 58 0.61 -4.77 10.61
CA ILE A 58 1.94 -5.28 10.95
C ILE A 58 3.03 -4.47 10.23
N SER A 59 2.84 -4.14 8.95
CA SER A 59 3.76 -3.29 8.20
C SER A 59 3.86 -1.89 8.81
N ALA A 60 2.72 -1.30 9.19
CA ALA A 60 2.65 0.03 9.80
C ALA A 60 3.41 0.08 11.13
N SER A 61 3.17 -0.89 12.02
CA SER A 61 3.83 -0.96 13.34
C SER A 61 5.34 -1.15 13.26
N LYS A 62 5.86 -1.78 12.20
CA LYS A 62 7.31 -1.92 11.96
C LYS A 62 7.98 -0.61 11.53
N ILE A 63 7.23 0.35 10.99
CA ILE A 63 7.76 1.62 10.46
C ILE A 63 7.50 2.78 11.42
N SER A 64 6.34 2.82 12.07
CA SER A 64 5.96 3.92 12.95
C SER A 64 5.11 3.44 14.12
N ASN A 65 5.36 4.01 15.30
CA ASN A 65 4.54 3.83 16.50
C ASN A 65 3.49 4.96 16.65
N SER A 66 3.36 5.83 15.65
CA SER A 66 2.46 6.98 15.66
C SER A 66 1.12 6.64 15.01
N THR A 67 0.02 7.17 15.56
CA THR A 67 -1.31 7.14 14.92
C THR A 67 -1.43 8.11 13.74
N LYS A 68 -0.45 9.01 13.58
CA LYS A 68 -0.33 9.96 12.47
C LYS A 68 0.95 9.69 11.70
N LEU A 69 0.80 9.24 10.47
CA LEU A 69 1.87 8.90 9.56
C LEU A 69 2.18 10.07 8.64
N THR A 70 3.44 10.43 8.51
CA THR A 70 3.89 11.31 7.41
C THR A 70 3.70 10.63 6.06
N LEU A 71 3.67 11.43 4.98
CA LEU A 71 3.66 10.87 3.62
C LEU A 71 4.86 9.95 3.35
N LYS A 72 6.03 10.24 3.94
CA LYS A 72 7.20 9.36 3.84
C LYS A 72 6.99 8.03 4.57
N GLU A 73 6.47 8.05 5.78
CA GLU A 73 6.17 6.82 6.52
C GLU A 73 5.13 5.99 5.78
N SER A 74 4.02 6.59 5.33
CA SER A 74 2.99 5.86 4.55
C SER A 74 3.55 5.19 3.29
N PHE A 75 4.46 5.87 2.57
CA PHE A 75 5.14 5.29 1.40
C PHE A 75 6.02 4.09 1.79
N LEU A 76 6.79 4.20 2.87
CA LEU A 76 7.63 3.12 3.36
C LEU A 76 6.81 1.93 3.87
N ILE A 77 5.64 2.19 4.46
CA ILE A 77 4.70 1.14 4.87
C ILE A 77 4.18 0.39 3.64
N MET A 78 3.77 1.08 2.58
CA MET A 78 3.37 0.44 1.32
C MET A 78 4.48 -0.43 0.73
N ILE A 79 5.74 0.06 0.75
CA ILE A 79 6.89 -0.76 0.30
C ILE A 79 7.05 -2.00 1.19
N LYS A 80 6.95 -1.86 2.52
CA LYS A 80 7.08 -3.00 3.43
C LYS A 80 5.93 -3.99 3.24
N PHE A 81 4.72 -3.49 3.02
CA PHE A 81 3.52 -4.30 2.81
C PHE A 81 3.63 -5.18 1.56
N LEU A 82 4.12 -4.64 0.44
CA LEU A 82 4.45 -5.42 -0.76
C LEU A 82 5.56 -6.45 -0.49
N ASN A 83 6.60 -6.08 0.28
CA ASN A 83 7.67 -7.02 0.64
C ASN A 83 7.17 -8.16 1.54
N ILE A 84 6.15 -7.93 2.39
CA ILE A 84 5.56 -8.99 3.22
C ILE A 84 4.92 -10.07 2.36
N GLN A 85 4.32 -9.74 1.21
CA GLN A 85 3.75 -10.75 0.33
C GLN A 85 4.81 -11.72 -0.17
N TYR A 86 5.99 -11.21 -0.52
CA TYR A 86 7.15 -12.05 -0.83
C TYR A 86 7.65 -12.85 0.38
N GLU A 87 7.75 -12.23 1.55
CA GLU A 87 8.23 -12.90 2.78
C GLU A 87 7.32 -14.05 3.25
N LEU A 88 6.01 -13.96 3.00
CA LEU A 88 5.02 -14.94 3.48
C LEU A 88 4.61 -15.96 2.42
N PHE A 89 4.56 -15.55 1.15
CA PHE A 89 3.94 -16.33 0.07
C PHE A 89 4.87 -16.53 -1.13
N ASP A 90 6.12 -16.09 -1.05
CA ASP A 90 7.09 -16.13 -2.16
C ASP A 90 6.59 -15.41 -3.44
N GLU A 91 5.73 -14.40 -3.29
CA GLU A 91 5.21 -13.59 -4.40
C GLU A 91 6.29 -12.71 -5.03
N ILE A 92 6.97 -13.25 -6.04
CA ILE A 92 8.07 -12.58 -6.75
C ILE A 92 7.61 -11.27 -7.41
N TRP A 93 6.38 -11.23 -7.92
CA TRP A 93 5.80 -10.03 -8.52
C TRP A 93 5.80 -8.85 -7.52
N ALA A 94 5.39 -9.10 -6.27
CA ALA A 94 5.31 -8.08 -5.23
C ALA A 94 6.70 -7.58 -4.83
N LYS A 95 7.69 -8.48 -4.79
CA LYS A 95 9.09 -8.12 -4.56
C LYS A 95 9.61 -7.21 -5.68
N ASN A 96 9.39 -7.59 -6.94
CA ASN A 96 9.84 -6.83 -8.10
C ASN A 96 9.19 -5.44 -8.13
N LEU A 97 7.88 -5.36 -7.92
CA LEU A 97 7.15 -4.09 -7.85
C LEU A 97 7.68 -3.21 -6.71
N SER A 98 7.89 -3.77 -5.52
CA SER A 98 8.43 -3.00 -4.39
C SER A 98 9.83 -2.44 -4.68
N ASN A 99 10.70 -3.23 -5.34
CA ASN A 99 12.04 -2.81 -5.72
C ASN A 99 12.00 -1.71 -6.80
N GLU A 100 11.10 -1.82 -7.78
CA GLU A 100 10.91 -0.81 -8.81
C GLU A 100 10.44 0.52 -8.19
N ILE A 101 9.43 0.46 -7.33
CA ILE A 101 8.86 1.66 -6.68
C ILE A 101 9.91 2.32 -5.78
N ALA A 102 10.67 1.54 -5.02
CA ALA A 102 11.70 2.05 -4.10
C ALA A 102 12.93 2.63 -4.82
N SER A 103 13.35 2.02 -5.94
CA SER A 103 14.55 2.44 -6.68
C SER A 103 14.32 3.69 -7.55
N ASN A 104 13.07 3.95 -7.93
CA ASN A 104 12.74 5.07 -8.81
C ASN A 104 12.07 6.24 -8.09
N LYS A 105 12.83 7.32 -7.89
CA LYS A 105 12.35 8.56 -7.24
C LYS A 105 11.10 9.16 -7.89
N LYS A 106 10.76 8.83 -9.14
CA LYS A 106 9.52 9.28 -9.79
C LYS A 106 8.29 8.85 -9.00
N TYR A 107 8.31 7.65 -8.41
CA TYR A 107 7.15 7.11 -7.69
C TYR A 107 6.95 7.80 -6.35
N PHE A 108 8.02 8.06 -5.59
CA PHE A 108 7.89 8.88 -4.38
C PHE A 108 7.42 10.31 -4.71
N LYS A 109 7.88 10.89 -5.82
CA LYS A 109 7.37 12.20 -6.29
C LYS A 109 5.89 12.14 -6.69
N LYS A 110 5.43 11.05 -7.32
CA LYS A 110 4.01 10.81 -7.64
C LYS A 110 3.21 10.64 -6.35
N TRP A 111 3.72 9.86 -5.39
CA TRP A 111 3.12 9.63 -4.08
C TRP A 111 2.84 10.93 -3.33
N ILE A 112 3.84 11.79 -3.15
CA ILE A 112 3.65 13.06 -2.42
C ILE A 112 2.71 14.05 -3.14
N LYS A 113 2.49 13.87 -4.44
CA LYS A 113 1.63 14.71 -5.29
C LYS A 113 0.25 14.10 -5.51
N PHE A 114 0.01 12.89 -5.04
CA PHE A 114 -1.24 12.18 -5.26
C PHE A 114 -2.31 12.92 -4.44
N GLU A 115 -3.07 13.79 -5.10
CA GLU A 115 -4.18 14.51 -4.48
C GLU A 115 -5.27 13.48 -4.14
N VAL A 116 -5.74 13.50 -2.88
CA VAL A 116 -6.97 12.84 -2.46
C VAL A 116 -8.09 13.84 -2.58
#